data_AF-A0A7X7L461-F1
#
_entry.id   AF-A0A7X7L461-F1
#
_cell.length_a   1.000
_cell.length_b   1.000
_cell.length_c   1.000
_cell.angle_alpha   90.00
_cell.angle_beta   90.00
_cell.angle_gamma   90.00
#
_symmetry.space_group_name_H-M   'P 1'
#
loop_
_entity.id
_entity.type
_entity.pdbx_description
1 polymer ?
#
loop_
_entity_poly.entity_id
_entity_poly.type
_entity_poly.pdbx_seq_one_letter_code
_entity_poly.pdbx_strand_id
1 'polypeptide(L)'
;RLLSTLEEALTSLESSAHIDVVFISNRFAQTEVLNFINRAKEKPGGQDSAYVIVLSTDSQQSNTVAQNVLGGADGFLLEPYSVDSLVEITVLAERVKRERSQQREAAALNFLVQDVLQQIDRVAYLKSCGFDAGRSLKTLREMCSVFQSLEYESRELYLEIAVKSFIDASPSKFVKSYKGASDRVSKAMERKIANQIAAEEEALRNK
;
A
#
# COMPACT_ATOMS: atom_id res chain seq x y z
N ARG A 1 26.14 -16.07 13.73
CA ARG A 1 25.84 -17.51 13.99
C ARG A 1 26.18 -18.27 12.73
N LEU A 2 26.96 -19.36 12.81
CA LEU A 2 27.22 -20.22 11.65
C LEU A 2 26.15 -21.31 11.61
N LEU A 3 25.51 -21.47 10.46
CA LEU A 3 24.48 -22.48 10.22
C LEU A 3 24.91 -23.29 9.00
N SER A 4 24.68 -24.60 9.05
CA SER A 4 25.26 -25.52 8.07
C SER A 4 24.34 -25.76 6.88
N THR A 5 23.03 -25.48 7.04
CA THR A 5 22.01 -25.69 6.01
C THR A 5 21.08 -24.48 5.86
N LEU A 6 20.50 -24.32 4.67
CA LEU A 6 19.53 -23.25 4.39
C LEU A 6 18.23 -23.42 5.18
N GLU A 7 17.79 -24.65 5.46
CA GLU A 7 16.59 -24.92 6.28
C GLU A 7 16.81 -24.56 7.77
N GLU A 8 17.99 -24.82 8.31
CA GLU A 8 18.36 -24.33 9.65
C GLU A 8 18.34 -22.80 9.71
N ALA A 9 18.84 -22.14 8.65
CA ALA A 9 18.80 -20.70 8.53
C ALA A 9 17.36 -20.15 8.50
N LEU A 10 16.45 -20.79 7.75
CA LEU A 10 15.03 -20.43 7.75
C LEU A 10 14.41 -20.56 9.14
N THR A 11 14.69 -21.66 9.84
CA THR A 11 14.19 -21.88 11.21
C THR A 11 14.76 -20.83 12.17
N SER A 12 16.02 -20.41 11.98
CA SER A 12 16.62 -19.35 12.79
C SER A 12 16.00 -17.98 12.51
N LEU A 13 15.55 -17.69 11.29
CA LEU A 13 14.86 -16.44 10.94
C LEU A 13 13.43 -16.37 11.51
N GLU A 14 12.84 -17.51 11.87
CA GLU A 14 11.58 -17.56 12.61
C GLU A 14 11.77 -17.32 14.11
N SER A 15 12.97 -17.59 14.64
CA SER A 15 13.26 -17.34 16.05
C SER A 15 13.34 -15.83 16.33
N SER A 16 12.88 -15.39 17.51
CA SER A 16 12.75 -13.98 17.91
C SER A 16 14.03 -13.12 17.90
N ALA A 17 15.18 -13.68 17.52
CA ALA A 17 16.42 -12.92 17.39
C ALA A 17 16.40 -12.10 16.10
N HIS A 18 16.52 -10.78 16.23
CA HIS A 18 16.61 -9.86 15.11
C HIS A 18 17.91 -10.11 14.33
N ILE A 19 17.81 -10.38 13.02
CA ILE A 19 18.96 -10.64 12.14
C ILE A 19 18.98 -9.55 11.08
N ASP A 20 20.01 -8.68 11.11
CA ASP A 20 20.14 -7.60 10.14
C ASP A 20 20.80 -8.05 8.82
N VAL A 21 21.70 -9.04 8.87
CA VAL A 21 22.47 -9.50 7.71
C VAL A 21 22.54 -11.02 7.66
N VAL A 22 22.28 -11.57 6.48
CA VAL A 22 22.42 -12.99 6.17
C VAL A 22 23.47 -13.15 5.07
N PHE A 23 24.62 -13.70 5.44
CA PHE A 23 25.67 -14.08 4.49
C PHE A 23 25.41 -15.49 3.97
N ILE A 24 25.35 -15.64 2.65
CA ILE A 24 25.06 -16.91 1.99
C ILE A 24 26.30 -17.34 1.21
N SER A 25 26.83 -18.53 1.52
CA SER A 25 27.98 -19.08 0.81
C SER A 25 27.62 -19.45 -0.64
N ASN A 26 28.55 -19.23 -1.58
CA ASN A 26 28.44 -19.72 -2.96
C ASN A 26 28.48 -21.25 -3.12
N ARG A 27 28.67 -22.01 -2.03
CA ARG A 27 28.65 -23.49 -2.08
C ARG A 27 27.26 -24.05 -2.38
N PHE A 28 26.21 -23.29 -2.10
CA PHE A 28 24.84 -23.67 -2.40
C PHE A 28 24.53 -23.42 -3.87
N ALA A 29 23.69 -24.27 -4.46
CA ALA A 29 23.26 -24.06 -5.83
C ALA A 29 22.45 -22.76 -5.92
N GLN A 30 22.63 -22.01 -7.01
CA GLN A 30 21.99 -20.70 -7.17
C GLN A 30 20.46 -20.78 -6.99
N THR A 31 19.83 -21.80 -7.56
CA THR A 31 18.38 -22.02 -7.43
C THR A 31 17.94 -22.22 -5.98
N GLU A 32 18.74 -22.90 -5.16
CA GLU A 32 18.48 -23.09 -3.74
C GLU A 32 18.62 -21.77 -2.97
N VAL A 33 19.64 -20.97 -3.30
CA VAL A 33 19.84 -19.63 -2.71
C VAL A 33 18.64 -18.72 -3.01
N LEU A 34 18.17 -18.70 -4.25
CA LEU A 34 17.01 -17.89 -4.64
C LEU A 34 15.74 -18.34 -3.92
N ASN A 35 15.50 -19.66 -3.87
CA ASN A 35 14.36 -20.21 -3.14
C ASN A 35 14.43 -19.90 -1.64
N PHE A 36 15.63 -19.96 -1.07
CA PHE A 36 15.89 -19.57 0.31
C PHE A 36 15.56 -18.09 0.55
N ILE A 37 16.10 -17.18 -0.26
CA ILE A 37 15.85 -15.73 -0.10
C ILE A 37 14.35 -15.43 -0.19
N ASN A 38 13.64 -16.03 -1.15
CA ASN A 38 12.20 -15.84 -1.29
C ASN A 38 11.44 -16.32 -0.05
N ARG A 39 11.71 -17.55 0.42
CA ARG A 39 11.08 -18.10 1.64
C ARG A 39 11.47 -17.33 2.90
N ALA A 40 12.70 -16.82 2.96
CA ALA A 40 13.21 -16.07 4.10
C ALA A 40 12.53 -14.70 4.22
N LYS A 41 12.29 -14.02 3.09
CA LYS A 41 11.56 -12.74 3.05
C LYS A 41 10.08 -12.84 3.47
N GLU A 42 9.48 -14.02 3.36
CA GLU A 42 8.13 -14.27 3.89
C GLU A 42 8.09 -14.38 5.42
N LYS A 43 9.25 -14.49 6.09
CA LYS A 43 9.33 -14.63 7.55
C LYS A 43 9.47 -13.26 8.23
N PRO A 44 8.88 -13.07 9.43
CA PRO A 44 8.97 -11.80 10.14
C PRO A 44 10.40 -11.32 10.41
N GLY A 45 11.32 -12.23 10.73
CA GLY A 45 12.73 -11.91 10.96
C GLY A 45 13.55 -11.75 9.69
N GLY A 46 13.13 -12.32 8.57
CA GLY A 46 13.86 -12.28 7.30
C GLY A 46 13.42 -11.18 6.33
N GLN A 47 12.23 -10.61 6.50
CA GLN A 47 11.76 -9.52 5.65
C GLN A 47 12.64 -8.26 5.76
N ASP A 48 13.26 -8.00 6.92
CA ASP A 48 14.09 -6.81 7.16
C ASP A 48 15.61 -7.09 7.04
N SER A 49 16.00 -8.34 6.83
CA SER A 49 17.41 -8.71 6.70
C SER A 49 17.95 -8.39 5.31
N ALA A 50 19.19 -7.94 5.24
CA ALA A 50 19.95 -7.88 4.00
C ALA A 50 20.56 -9.25 3.66
N TYR A 51 20.35 -9.72 2.43
CA TYR A 51 20.87 -10.98 1.93
C TYR A 51 22.10 -10.73 1.07
N VAL A 52 23.26 -11.17 1.56
CA VAL A 52 24.56 -10.95 0.91
C VAL A 52 25.13 -12.28 0.45
N ILE A 53 25.38 -12.41 -0.85
CA ILE A 53 25.95 -13.63 -1.40
C ILE A 53 27.47 -13.50 -1.42
N VAL A 54 28.15 -14.44 -0.77
CA VAL A 54 29.60 -14.53 -0.74
C VAL A 54 30.06 -15.29 -1.98
N LEU A 55 30.80 -14.65 -2.87
CA LEU A 55 31.30 -15.21 -4.12
C LEU A 55 32.83 -15.36 -4.08
N SER A 56 33.34 -16.47 -4.59
CA SER A 56 34.77 -16.63 -4.91
C SER A 56 35.13 -15.89 -6.21
N THR A 57 36.40 -15.53 -6.36
CA THR A 57 36.95 -14.86 -7.55
C THR A 57 36.56 -15.54 -8.88
N ASP A 58 36.49 -16.87 -8.88
CA ASP A 58 36.20 -17.66 -10.08
C ASP A 58 34.71 -17.65 -10.49
N SER A 59 33.84 -17.17 -9.60
CA SER A 59 32.38 -17.16 -9.78
C SER A 59 31.82 -15.79 -10.18
N GLN A 60 32.67 -14.85 -10.60
CA GLN A 60 32.31 -13.47 -10.97
C GLN A 60 31.71 -13.32 -12.38
N GLN A 61 30.96 -14.30 -12.87
CA GLN A 61 30.29 -14.17 -14.16
C GLN A 61 29.15 -13.15 -14.06
N SER A 62 29.14 -12.15 -14.94
CA SER A 62 28.16 -11.04 -14.93
C SER A 62 26.70 -11.53 -14.94
N ASN A 63 26.43 -12.63 -15.63
CA ASN A 63 25.11 -13.26 -15.68
C ASN A 63 24.66 -13.81 -14.32
N THR A 64 25.57 -14.42 -13.56
CA THR A 64 25.28 -14.97 -12.23
C THR A 64 24.97 -13.85 -11.24
N VAL A 65 25.72 -12.75 -11.29
CA VAL A 65 25.45 -11.55 -10.47
C VAL A 65 24.08 -10.97 -10.79
N ALA A 66 23.75 -10.77 -12.07
CA ALA A 66 22.47 -10.21 -12.49
C ALA A 66 21.27 -11.07 -12.04
N GLN A 67 21.36 -12.39 -12.20
CA GLN A 67 20.30 -13.31 -11.76
C GLN A 67 20.11 -13.30 -10.24
N ASN A 68 21.20 -13.17 -9.48
CA ASN A 68 21.13 -13.10 -8.02
C ASN A 68 20.50 -11.80 -7.53
N VAL A 69 20.80 -10.66 -8.17
CA VAL A 69 20.12 -9.38 -7.88
C VAL A 69 18.64 -9.49 -8.18
N LEU A 70 18.27 -10.03 -9.35
CA LEU A 70 16.86 -10.21 -9.72
C LEU A 70 16.12 -11.17 -8.78
N GLY A 71 16.82 -12.18 -8.26
CA GLY A 71 16.30 -13.08 -7.25
C GLY A 71 16.30 -12.53 -5.83
N GLY A 72 16.66 -11.25 -5.67
CA GLY A 72 16.48 -10.51 -4.43
C GLY A 72 17.67 -10.50 -3.47
N ALA A 73 18.87 -10.83 -3.93
CA ALA A 73 20.09 -10.54 -3.19
C ALA A 73 20.30 -9.02 -3.11
N ASP A 74 20.65 -8.53 -1.91
CA ASP A 74 20.86 -7.10 -1.66
C ASP A 74 22.31 -6.68 -1.93
N GLY A 75 23.25 -7.62 -1.84
CA GLY A 75 24.67 -7.35 -2.10
C GLY A 75 25.50 -8.59 -2.32
N PHE A 76 26.78 -8.37 -2.62
CA PHE A 76 27.77 -9.42 -2.84
C PHE A 76 29.02 -9.13 -2.02
N LEU A 77 29.62 -10.18 -1.47
CA LEU A 77 30.93 -10.11 -0.83
C LEU A 77 31.89 -11.00 -1.61
N LEU A 78 32.98 -10.41 -2.13
CA LEU A 78 33.95 -11.14 -2.95
C LEU A 78 35.11 -11.62 -2.07
N GLU A 79 35.44 -12.90 -2.16
CA GLU A 79 36.63 -13.45 -1.51
C GLU A 79 37.88 -13.23 -2.37
N PRO A 80 39.04 -12.87 -1.77
CA PRO A 80 39.24 -12.54 -0.36
C PRO A 80 38.65 -11.16 0.00
N TYR A 81 37.93 -11.07 1.12
CA TYR A 81 37.31 -9.83 1.57
C TYR A 81 38.24 -9.02 2.48
N SER A 82 38.17 -7.70 2.36
CA SER A 82 38.81 -6.78 3.30
C SER A 82 37.87 -6.44 4.46
N VAL A 83 38.43 -5.86 5.53
CA VAL A 83 37.63 -5.30 6.62
C VAL A 83 36.72 -4.17 6.09
N ASP A 84 37.22 -3.36 5.16
CA ASP A 84 36.44 -2.28 4.55
C ASP A 84 35.20 -2.80 3.82
N SER A 85 35.34 -3.90 3.06
CA SER A 85 34.19 -4.54 2.40
C SER A 85 33.13 -5.03 3.39
N LEU A 86 33.54 -5.50 4.57
CA LEU A 86 32.58 -5.89 5.62
C LEU A 86 31.87 -4.67 6.22
N VAL A 87 32.58 -3.56 6.41
CA VAL A 87 31.98 -2.29 6.87
C VAL A 87 30.97 -1.78 5.85
N GLU A 88 31.31 -1.80 4.55
CA GLU A 88 30.37 -1.40 3.49
C GLU A 88 29.08 -2.24 3.50
N ILE A 89 29.19 -3.56 3.74
CA ILE A 89 28.01 -4.43 3.87
C ILE A 89 27.15 -4.05 5.08
N THR A 90 27.73 -3.63 6.20
CA THR A 90 26.93 -3.18 7.35
C THR A 90 26.14 -1.91 7.04
N VAL A 91 26.74 -0.96 6.32
CA VAL A 91 26.05 0.26 5.87
C VAL A 91 24.95 -0.08 4.87
N LEU A 92 25.21 -1.00 3.94
CA LEU A 92 24.20 -1.52 3.02
C LEU A 92 23.02 -2.14 3.77
N ALA A 93 23.30 -2.96 4.77
CA ALA A 93 22.27 -3.63 5.55
C ALA A 93 21.39 -2.66 6.33
N GLU A 94 22.00 -1.66 6.96
CA GLU A 94 21.27 -0.59 7.66
C GLU A 94 20.36 0.17 6.69
N ARG A 95 20.87 0.48 5.49
CA ARG A 95 20.08 1.12 4.44
C ARG A 95 18.90 0.26 4.00
N VAL A 96 19.12 -1.03 3.69
CA VAL A 96 18.07 -1.96 3.28
C VAL A 96 16.99 -2.08 4.36
N LYS A 97 17.40 -2.23 5.62
CA LYS A 97 16.50 -2.28 6.76
C LYS A 97 15.64 -1.02 6.86
N ARG A 98 16.25 0.16 6.72
CA ARG A 98 15.53 1.44 6.74
C ARG A 98 14.51 1.52 5.60
N GLU A 99 14.93 1.22 4.36
CA GLU A 99 14.05 1.26 3.18
C GLU A 99 12.87 0.29 3.32
N ARG A 100 13.11 -0.94 3.78
CA ARG A 100 12.03 -1.94 3.98
C ARG A 100 11.11 -1.57 5.14
N SER A 101 11.64 -0.98 6.21
CA SER A 101 10.83 -0.45 7.30
C SER A 101 9.89 0.65 6.82
N GLN A 102 10.40 1.60 6.04
CA GLN A 102 9.61 2.68 5.45
C GLN A 102 8.54 2.16 4.49
N GLN A 103 8.85 1.14 3.67
CA GLN A 103 7.87 0.53 2.78
C GLN A 103 6.70 -0.12 3.55
N ARG A 104 7.00 -0.82 4.66
CA ARG A 104 5.94 -1.41 5.51
C ARG A 104 5.10 -0.35 6.18
N GLU A 105 5.73 0.71 6.67
CA GLU A 105 5.02 1.84 7.26
C GLU A 105 4.09 2.50 6.23
N ALA A 106 4.58 2.76 5.02
CA ALA A 106 3.76 3.28 3.93
C ALA A 106 2.59 2.33 3.58
N ALA A 107 2.82 1.02 3.56
CA ALA A 107 1.76 0.04 3.33
C ALA A 107 0.70 0.05 4.45
N ALA A 108 1.12 0.13 5.71
CA ALA A 108 0.23 0.21 6.86
C ALA A 108 -0.59 1.52 6.85
N LEU A 109 0.04 2.65 6.53
CA LEU A 109 -0.64 3.93 6.36
C LEU A 109 -1.66 3.88 5.22
N ASN A 110 -1.30 3.28 4.08
CA ASN A 110 -2.23 3.10 2.97
C ASN A 110 -3.44 2.27 3.37
N PHE A 111 -3.25 1.18 4.12
CA PHE A 111 -4.36 0.39 4.64
C PHE A 111 -5.30 1.22 5.53
N LEU A 112 -4.74 1.98 6.48
CA LEU A 112 -5.51 2.86 7.37
C LEU A 112 -6.28 3.94 6.60
N VAL A 113 -5.66 4.56 5.59
CA VAL A 113 -6.30 5.58 4.75
C VAL A 113 -7.49 4.96 4.00
N GLN A 114 -7.33 3.78 3.42
CA GLN A 114 -8.42 3.08 2.73
C GLN A 114 -9.59 2.76 3.65
N ASP A 115 -9.31 2.28 4.87
CA ASP A 115 -10.35 2.00 5.87
C ASP A 115 -11.11 3.28 6.27
N VAL A 116 -10.39 4.40 6.40
CA VAL A 116 -11.00 5.71 6.72
C VAL A 116 -11.88 6.20 5.58
N LEU A 117 -11.43 6.07 4.33
CA LEU A 117 -12.24 6.43 3.16
C LEU A 117 -13.53 5.60 3.09
N GLN A 118 -13.45 4.29 3.30
CA GLN A 118 -14.63 3.43 3.35
C GLN A 118 -15.60 3.84 4.48
N GLN A 119 -15.06 4.23 5.64
CA GLN A 119 -15.86 4.68 6.76
C GLN A 119 -16.52 6.04 6.49
N ILE A 120 -15.84 6.94 5.77
CA ILE A 120 -16.43 8.21 5.30
C ILE A 120 -17.61 7.93 4.37
N ASP A 121 -17.44 7.04 3.38
CA ASP A 121 -18.51 6.63 2.46
C ASP A 121 -19.71 6.05 3.21
N ARG A 122 -19.45 5.22 4.22
CA ARG A 122 -20.50 4.64 5.06
C ARG A 122 -21.26 5.70 5.85
N VAL A 123 -20.56 6.68 6.43
CA VAL A 123 -21.19 7.80 7.16
C VAL A 123 -22.04 8.64 6.20
N ALA A 124 -21.51 8.97 5.02
CA ALA A 124 -22.22 9.72 4.00
C ALA A 124 -23.49 8.99 3.55
N TYR A 125 -23.40 7.68 3.32
CA TYR A 125 -24.55 6.84 2.97
C TYR A 125 -25.64 6.87 4.05
N LEU A 126 -25.29 6.60 5.31
CA LEU A 126 -26.24 6.58 6.43
C LEU A 126 -26.96 7.93 6.57
N LYS A 127 -26.22 9.04 6.47
CA LYS A 127 -26.77 10.39 6.48
C LYS A 127 -27.70 10.63 5.30
N SER A 128 -27.34 10.19 4.09
CA SER A 128 -28.18 10.35 2.88
C SER A 128 -29.51 9.59 2.97
N CYS A 129 -29.56 8.51 3.72
CA CYS A 129 -30.76 7.72 3.98
C CYS A 129 -31.58 8.20 5.18
N GLY A 130 -31.11 9.23 5.91
CA GLY A 130 -31.78 9.72 7.12
C GLY A 130 -31.60 8.82 8.34
N PHE A 131 -30.66 7.88 8.32
CA PHE A 131 -30.33 7.05 9.48
C PHE A 131 -29.44 7.80 10.47
N ASP A 132 -29.46 7.37 11.74
CA ASP A 132 -28.49 7.84 12.72
C ASP A 132 -27.08 7.34 12.37
N ALA A 133 -26.16 8.28 12.24
CA ALA A 133 -24.75 8.02 11.94
C ALA A 133 -23.83 8.26 13.15
N GLY A 134 -24.39 8.50 14.35
CA GLY A 134 -23.62 8.84 15.55
C GLY A 134 -22.53 7.82 15.88
N ARG A 135 -22.86 6.51 15.83
CA ARG A 135 -21.88 5.44 16.07
C ARG A 135 -20.79 5.40 15.00
N SER A 136 -21.16 5.50 13.72
CA SER A 136 -20.19 5.48 12.62
C SER A 136 -19.25 6.70 12.64
N LEU A 137 -19.77 7.87 13.01
CA LEU A 137 -18.98 9.08 13.21
C LEU A 137 -18.01 8.95 14.39
N LYS A 138 -18.43 8.31 15.48
CA LYS A 138 -17.53 8.02 16.62
C LYS A 138 -16.36 7.14 16.17
N THR A 139 -16.65 6.03 15.48
CA THR A 139 -15.62 5.14 14.93
C THR A 139 -14.69 5.87 13.96
N LEU A 140 -15.24 6.73 13.08
CA LEU A 140 -14.42 7.52 12.17
C LEU A 140 -13.44 8.44 12.93
N ARG A 141 -13.90 9.11 13.99
CA ARG A 141 -13.02 9.96 14.81
C ARG A 141 -11.93 9.15 15.52
N GLU A 142 -12.28 7.97 16.03
CA GLU A 142 -11.31 7.06 16.65
C GLU A 142 -10.25 6.63 15.64
N MET A 143 -10.63 6.26 14.42
CA MET A 143 -9.68 5.91 13.35
C MET A 143 -8.78 7.09 12.97
N CYS A 144 -9.34 8.30 12.83
CA CYS A 144 -8.55 9.49 12.49
C CYS A 144 -7.62 9.95 13.61
N SER A 145 -7.85 9.55 14.86
CA SER A 145 -6.99 9.92 15.99
C SER A 145 -5.57 9.38 15.86
N VAL A 146 -5.41 8.23 15.18
CA VAL A 146 -4.09 7.60 14.93
C VAL A 146 -3.18 8.52 14.12
N PHE A 147 -3.74 9.30 13.19
CA PHE A 147 -2.94 10.21 12.36
C PHE A 147 -2.41 11.43 13.13
N GLN A 148 -3.03 11.76 14.27
CA GLN A 148 -2.59 12.88 15.11
C GLN A 148 -1.30 12.57 15.87
N SER A 149 -1.04 11.30 16.15
CA SER A 149 0.17 10.84 16.84
C SER A 149 1.32 10.46 15.89
N LEU A 150 1.17 10.67 14.58
CA LEU A 150 2.24 10.37 13.62
C LEU A 150 3.42 11.34 13.76
N GLU A 151 4.62 10.75 13.69
CA GLU A 151 5.89 11.46 13.58
C GLU A 151 5.98 12.23 12.25
N TYR A 152 6.96 13.14 12.16
CA TYR A 152 7.09 14.03 11.00
C TYR A 152 7.29 13.26 9.69
N GLU A 153 8.20 12.29 9.65
CA GLU A 153 8.48 11.48 8.45
C GLU A 153 7.25 10.67 8.01
N SER A 154 6.59 10.00 8.96
CA SER A 154 5.34 9.24 8.73
C SER A 154 4.19 10.11 8.25
N ARG A 155 4.15 11.38 8.69
CA ARG A 155 3.11 12.34 8.31
C ARG A 155 3.24 12.78 6.86
N GLU A 156 4.46 12.99 6.36
CA GLU A 156 4.70 13.30 4.94
C GLU A 156 4.21 12.14 4.06
N LEU A 157 4.58 10.90 4.40
CA LEU A 157 4.09 9.69 3.72
C LEU A 157 2.56 9.59 3.75
N TYR A 158 1.95 9.83 4.91
CA TYR A 158 0.49 9.84 5.05
C TYR A 158 -0.17 10.85 4.11
N LEU A 159 0.34 12.08 4.04
CA LEU A 159 -0.24 13.13 3.20
C LEU A 159 -0.16 12.76 1.71
N GLU A 160 0.97 12.22 1.27
CA GLU A 160 1.13 11.75 -0.11
C GLU A 160 0.12 10.64 -0.46
N ILE A 161 0.01 9.63 0.41
CA ILE A 161 -0.92 8.51 0.25
C ILE A 161 -2.37 9.01 0.25
N ALA A 162 -2.72 9.92 1.15
CA ALA A 162 -4.07 10.48 1.26
C ALA A 162 -4.45 11.28 0.00
N VAL A 163 -3.54 12.14 -0.50
CA VAL A 163 -3.77 12.91 -1.73
C VAL A 163 -3.98 11.97 -2.91
N LYS A 164 -3.11 10.97 -3.08
CA LYS A 164 -3.23 9.98 -4.15
C LYS A 164 -4.55 9.21 -4.06
N SER A 165 -4.87 8.69 -2.88
CA SER A 165 -6.10 7.93 -2.65
C SER A 165 -7.35 8.76 -2.92
N PHE A 166 -7.30 10.07 -2.64
CA PHE A 166 -8.41 10.98 -2.91
C PHE A 166 -8.55 11.32 -4.40
N ILE A 167 -7.44 11.49 -5.12
CA ILE A 167 -7.43 11.71 -6.57
C ILE A 167 -7.98 10.47 -7.30
N ASP A 168 -7.57 9.28 -6.86
CA ASP A 168 -7.97 8.00 -7.45
C ASP A 168 -9.38 7.55 -7.00
N ALA A 169 -10.01 8.28 -6.08
CA ALA A 169 -11.30 7.91 -5.52
C ALA A 169 -12.41 8.00 -6.59
N SER A 170 -13.01 6.85 -6.89
CA SER A 170 -14.21 6.80 -7.73
C SER A 170 -15.44 7.32 -6.99
N PRO A 171 -16.42 7.95 -7.67
CA PRO A 171 -17.67 8.37 -7.04
C PRO A 171 -18.36 7.21 -6.33
N SER A 172 -18.86 7.49 -5.12
CA SER A 172 -19.56 6.50 -4.29
C SER A 172 -20.73 5.85 -5.06
N LYS A 173 -20.82 4.52 -5.00
CA LYS A 173 -21.91 3.74 -5.63
C LYS A 173 -23.30 4.07 -5.05
N PHE A 174 -23.34 4.78 -3.92
CA PHE A 174 -24.56 5.15 -3.22
C PHE A 174 -25.16 6.48 -3.66
N VAL A 175 -24.56 7.18 -4.63
CA VAL A 175 -25.15 8.39 -5.20
C VAL A 175 -26.45 7.99 -5.90
N LYS A 176 -27.59 8.34 -5.29
CA LYS A 176 -28.88 8.36 -5.99
C LYS A 176 -28.70 9.31 -7.16
N SER A 177 -28.54 8.78 -8.37
CA SER A 177 -28.54 9.57 -9.59
C SER A 177 -29.76 10.48 -9.56
N TYR A 178 -29.52 11.78 -9.47
CA TYR A 178 -30.58 12.78 -9.49
C TYR A 178 -31.27 12.66 -10.85
N LYS A 179 -32.43 12.00 -10.89
CA LYS A 179 -33.20 11.76 -12.12
C LYS A 179 -33.91 13.02 -12.64
N GLY A 180 -33.50 14.20 -12.19
CA GLY A 180 -34.17 15.46 -12.51
C GLY A 180 -35.35 15.76 -11.58
N ALA A 181 -36.19 16.71 -12.01
CA ALA A 181 -37.41 17.06 -11.30
C ALA A 181 -38.33 15.83 -11.19
N SER A 182 -39.01 15.67 -10.05
CA SER A 182 -40.02 14.63 -9.83
C SER A 182 -41.01 14.57 -10.99
N ASP A 183 -41.45 13.37 -11.40
CA ASP A 183 -42.51 13.19 -12.42
C ASP A 183 -43.74 14.05 -12.16
N ARG A 184 -44.03 14.34 -10.89
CA ARG A 184 -45.13 15.21 -10.47
C ARG A 184 -44.89 16.67 -10.85
N VAL A 185 -43.64 17.12 -10.74
CA VAL A 185 -43.20 18.48 -11.13
C VAL A 185 -43.13 18.60 -12.65
N SER A 186 -42.60 17.59 -13.35
CA SER A 186 -42.61 17.56 -14.82
C SER A 186 -44.03 17.59 -15.38
N LYS A 187 -44.95 16.75 -14.88
CA LYS A 187 -46.37 16.77 -15.28
C LYS A 187 -47.08 18.08 -14.93
N ALA A 188 -46.72 18.69 -13.80
CA ALA A 188 -47.28 20.00 -13.43
C ALA A 188 -46.79 21.11 -14.36
N MET A 189 -45.53 21.06 -14.79
CA MET A 189 -44.94 22.02 -15.73
C MET A 189 -45.52 21.83 -17.14
N GLU A 190 -45.65 20.59 -17.62
CA GLU A 190 -46.31 20.25 -18.89
C GLU A 190 -47.76 20.73 -18.93
N ARG A 191 -48.53 20.49 -17.86
CA ARG A 191 -49.91 21.01 -17.76
C ARG A 191 -49.97 22.52 -17.79
N LYS A 192 -49.01 23.19 -17.13
CA LYS A 192 -48.98 24.66 -17.09
C LYS A 192 -48.68 25.24 -18.48
N ILE A 193 -47.77 24.61 -19.23
CA ILE A 193 -47.44 24.99 -20.61
C ILE A 193 -48.62 24.72 -21.54
N ALA A 194 -49.25 23.54 -21.46
CA ALA A 194 -50.43 23.20 -22.27
C ALA A 194 -51.59 24.19 -22.04
N ASN A 195 -51.82 24.60 -20.79
CA ASN A 195 -52.85 25.59 -20.47
C ASN A 195 -52.52 26.99 -21.00
N GLN A 196 -51.23 27.37 -21.05
CA GLN A 196 -50.80 28.64 -21.64
C GLN A 196 -50.99 28.65 -23.15
N ILE A 197 -50.63 27.57 -23.84
CA ILE A 197 -50.83 27.42 -25.29
C ILE A 197 -52.33 27.46 -25.63
N ALA A 198 -53.16 26.73 -24.89
CA ALA A 198 -54.61 26.75 -25.11
C ALA A 198 -55.21 28.15 -24.89
N ALA A 199 -54.74 28.89 -23.89
CA ALA A 199 -55.19 30.26 -23.64
C ALA A 199 -54.75 31.24 -24.74
N GLU A 200 -53.55 31.07 -25.31
CA GLU A 200 -53.08 31.86 -26.45
C GLU A 200 -53.85 31.55 -27.74
N GLU A 201 -54.14 30.28 -28.02
CA GLU A 201 -54.95 29.87 -29.18
C GLU A 201 -56.38 30.40 -29.11
N GLU A 202 -57.00 30.39 -27.93
CA GLU A 202 -58.34 30.93 -27.71
C GLU A 202 -58.37 32.47 -27.83
N ALA A 203 -57.32 33.15 -27.37
CA ALA A 203 -57.16 34.60 -27.55
C ALA A 203 -56.92 35.00 -29.02
N LEU A 204 -56.27 34.13 -29.81
CA LEU A 204 -56.08 34.31 -31.25
C LEU A 204 -57.35 34.04 -32.06
N ARG A 205 -58.20 33.11 -31.62
CA ARG A 205 -59.50 32.81 -32.26
C ARG A 205 -60.58 33.87 -32.03
N ASN A 206 -60.47 34.61 -30.94
CA ASN A 206 -61.41 35.68 -30.57
C ASN A 206 -60.99 37.07 -31.09
N LYS A 207 -59.97 37.14 -31.95
CA LYS A 207 -59.57 38.31 -32.73
C LYS A 207 -59.96 38.13 -34.19
#